data_AF-A0A8X7C3U3-F1
#
_entry.id   AF-A0A8X7C3U3-F1
#
_cell.length_a   1.000
_cell.length_b   1.000
_cell.length_c   1.000
_cell.angle_alpha   90.00
_cell.angle_beta   90.00
_cell.angle_gamma   90.00
#
_symmetry.space_group_name_H-M   'P 1'
#
loop_
_entity.id
_entity.type
_entity.pdbx_description
1 polymer ?
#
loop_
_entity_poly.entity_id
_entity_poly.type
_entity_poly.pdbx_seq_one_letter_code
_entity_poly.pdbx_strand_id
1 'polypeptide(L)'
;MSANSGLPICDLEIRIQSFEDGLCGFAHETIPDRNARISQSLSPLKCLPPGKPEIKDNLGKNVQGVIRTYNEGDSLYLICESQGGKPPPTLTWWRGPALIDDTFEVVTSSTLVRNELQLETLTRRDLMTEITCQASNNNVSAPIKSSVSLDLNCKLKFSFH
;
A
#
# COMPACT_ATOMS: atom_id res chain seq x y z
N MET A 1 -9.60 -34.02 -34.92
CA MET A 1 -8.93 -32.75 -34.56
C MET A 1 -9.89 -31.61 -34.83
N SER A 2 -10.52 -31.09 -33.80
CA SER A 2 -11.08 -29.73 -33.82
C SER A 2 -11.12 -29.25 -32.38
N ALA A 3 -10.47 -28.12 -32.15
CA ALA A 3 -10.29 -27.49 -30.86
C ALA A 3 -11.63 -26.90 -30.38
N ASN A 4 -11.87 -26.92 -29.08
CA ASN A 4 -12.54 -25.78 -28.46
C ASN A 4 -11.95 -25.51 -27.08
N SER A 5 -11.29 -24.35 -27.04
CA SER A 5 -10.63 -23.69 -25.94
C SER A 5 -11.47 -23.66 -24.67
N GLY A 6 -10.94 -24.26 -23.60
CA GLY A 6 -11.32 -23.87 -22.25
C GLY A 6 -10.94 -22.41 -22.07
N LEU A 7 -11.93 -21.53 -22.11
CA LEU A 7 -11.76 -20.12 -21.80
C LEU A 7 -11.29 -20.02 -20.33
N PRO A 8 -10.21 -19.27 -20.05
CA PRO A 8 -9.86 -18.96 -18.68
C PRO A 8 -11.01 -18.13 -18.08
N ILE A 9 -11.62 -18.61 -17.01
CA ILE A 9 -12.62 -17.85 -16.26
C ILE A 9 -11.87 -16.77 -15.48
N CYS A 10 -11.55 -15.68 -16.17
CA CYS A 10 -11.00 -14.45 -15.61
C CYS A 10 -11.76 -13.24 -16.18
N ASP A 11 -13.09 -13.28 -16.21
CA ASP A 11 -13.90 -12.07 -16.38
C ASP A 11 -14.67 -11.82 -15.08
N LEU A 12 -13.98 -11.18 -14.13
CA LEU A 12 -14.62 -10.48 -13.02
C LEU A 12 -14.96 -9.06 -13.50
N GLU A 13 -16.18 -8.83 -13.98
CA GLU A 13 -16.75 -7.49 -13.94
C GLU A 13 -17.27 -7.24 -12.52
N ILE A 14 -16.42 -6.61 -11.69
CA ILE A 14 -16.83 -6.11 -10.37
C ILE A 14 -17.77 -4.93 -10.61
N ARG A 15 -19.09 -5.19 -10.63
CA ARG A 15 -20.10 -4.14 -10.68
C ARG A 15 -20.35 -3.63 -9.25
N ILE A 16 -19.65 -2.56 -8.87
CA ILE A 16 -19.72 -1.96 -7.55
C ILE A 16 -21.06 -1.22 -7.42
N GLN A 17 -21.99 -1.74 -6.62
CA GLN A 17 -23.10 -0.95 -6.08
C GLN A 17 -22.64 -0.33 -4.75
N SER A 18 -22.44 0.99 -4.79
CA SER A 18 -22.47 1.98 -3.68
C SER A 18 -22.08 1.57 -2.24
N PHE A 19 -21.12 2.35 -1.72
CA PHE A 19 -20.64 2.66 -0.37
C PHE A 19 -21.41 2.28 0.93
N GLU A 20 -22.63 1.75 0.93
CA GLU A 20 -23.41 1.64 2.19
C GLU A 20 -23.02 0.46 3.11
N ASP A 21 -22.41 -0.62 2.61
CA ASP A 21 -22.21 -1.84 3.43
C ASP A 21 -20.75 -2.35 3.55
N GLY A 22 -19.73 -1.60 3.15
CA GLY A 22 -18.32 -2.06 3.21
C GLY A 22 -18.04 -3.33 2.38
N LEU A 23 -18.86 -3.57 1.36
CA LEU A 23 -18.67 -4.64 0.38
C LEU A 23 -17.71 -4.15 -0.70
N CYS A 24 -16.77 -5.01 -1.07
CA CYS A 24 -15.77 -4.70 -2.10
C CYS A 24 -15.82 -5.64 -3.31
N GLY A 25 -16.67 -6.65 -3.27
CA GLY A 25 -16.86 -7.58 -4.38
C GLY A 25 -17.80 -8.72 -4.00
N PHE A 26 -17.82 -9.73 -4.87
CA PHE A 26 -18.55 -10.97 -4.65
C PHE A 26 -17.61 -12.15 -4.94
N ALA A 27 -17.68 -13.20 -4.13
CA ALA A 27 -17.09 -14.49 -4.48
C ALA A 27 -18.09 -15.25 -5.35
N HIS A 28 -17.58 -15.81 -6.45
CA HIS A 28 -18.35 -16.59 -7.41
C HIS A 28 -18.05 -18.07 -7.21
N GLU A 29 -19.09 -18.86 -7.01
CA GLU A 29 -18.99 -20.32 -6.88
C GLU A 29 -19.90 -20.99 -7.91
N THR A 30 -19.32 -21.90 -8.70
CA THR A 30 -20.07 -22.76 -9.62
C THR A 30 -20.46 -24.05 -8.92
N ILE A 31 -21.76 -24.31 -8.83
CA ILE A 31 -22.31 -25.47 -8.10
C ILE A 31 -22.95 -26.43 -9.11
N PRO A 32 -22.32 -27.60 -9.40
CA PRO A 32 -22.89 -28.62 -10.26
C PRO A 32 -23.93 -29.47 -9.52
N ASP A 33 -25.09 -29.72 -10.15
CA ASP A 33 -26.11 -30.66 -9.64
C ASP A 33 -25.83 -32.11 -10.05
N ARG A 34 -26.66 -33.05 -9.57
CA ARG A 34 -26.56 -34.48 -9.89
C ARG A 34 -26.70 -34.82 -11.38
N ASN A 35 -27.25 -33.92 -12.18
CA ASN A 35 -27.41 -34.01 -13.63
C ASN A 35 -26.38 -33.15 -14.40
N ALA A 36 -25.31 -32.72 -13.73
CA ALA A 36 -24.27 -31.83 -14.27
C ALA A 36 -24.79 -30.46 -14.75
N ARG A 37 -25.95 -30.01 -14.25
CA ARG A 37 -26.41 -28.62 -14.47
C ARG A 37 -25.61 -27.69 -13.59
N ILE A 38 -25.06 -26.63 -14.17
CA ILE A 38 -24.26 -25.64 -13.43
C ILE A 38 -25.19 -24.52 -12.97
N SER A 39 -25.23 -24.26 -11.67
CA SER A 39 -25.81 -23.06 -11.08
C SER A 39 -24.70 -22.14 -10.56
N GLN A 40 -24.96 -20.83 -10.51
CA GLN A 40 -24.02 -19.83 -10.01
C GLN A 40 -24.49 -19.31 -8.65
N SER A 41 -23.59 -19.24 -7.68
CA SER A 41 -23.81 -18.60 -6.39
C SER A 41 -22.89 -17.38 -6.27
N LEU A 42 -23.44 -16.27 -5.80
CA LEU A 42 -22.69 -15.04 -5.51
C LEU A 42 -22.80 -14.76 -4.02
N SER A 43 -21.66 -14.74 -3.33
CA SER A 43 -21.58 -14.36 -1.92
C SER A 43 -20.87 -13.02 -1.75
N PRO A 44 -21.39 -12.10 -0.92
CA PRO A 44 -20.81 -10.77 -0.77
C PRO A 44 -19.46 -10.84 -0.03
N LEU A 45 -18.44 -10.15 -0.55
CA LEU A 45 -17.14 -10.00 0.10
C LEU A 45 -17.12 -8.72 0.93
N LYS A 46 -17.03 -8.89 2.24
CA LYS A 46 -16.81 -7.80 3.19
C LYS A 46 -15.32 -7.44 3.24
N CYS A 47 -15.01 -6.19 2.90
CA CYS A 47 -13.69 -5.63 3.10
C CYS A 47 -13.56 -4.98 4.48
N LEU A 48 -12.38 -5.13 5.08
CA LEU A 48 -12.00 -4.40 6.29
C LEU A 48 -10.87 -3.45 5.92
N PRO A 49 -10.92 -2.17 6.31
CA PRO A 49 -9.82 -1.25 6.06
C PRO A 49 -8.55 -1.72 6.77
N PRO A 50 -7.36 -1.39 6.24
CA PRO A 50 -6.11 -1.67 6.95
C PRO A 50 -5.98 -0.85 8.22
N GLY A 51 -5.08 -1.25 9.13
CA GLY A 51 -4.69 -0.42 10.25
C GLY A 51 -3.91 0.81 9.79
N LYS A 52 -3.94 1.88 10.59
CA LYS A 52 -3.16 3.08 10.30
C LYS A 52 -1.67 2.71 10.20
N PRO A 53 -0.98 3.07 9.10
CA PRO A 53 0.44 2.76 8.98
C PRO A 53 1.27 3.46 10.07
N GLU A 54 2.23 2.76 10.64
CA GLU A 54 3.21 3.32 11.58
C GLU A 54 4.55 3.47 10.87
N ILE A 55 5.13 4.67 10.92
CA ILE A 55 6.45 4.94 10.36
C ILE A 55 7.50 4.92 11.47
N LYS A 56 8.57 4.16 11.26
CA LYS A 56 9.70 3.99 12.17
C LYS A 56 11.00 4.39 11.48
N ASP A 57 11.98 4.84 12.28
CA ASP A 57 13.36 5.04 11.82
C ASP A 57 14.15 3.71 11.81
N ASN A 58 15.43 3.78 11.46
CA ASN A 58 16.36 2.64 11.45
C ASN A 58 16.63 2.03 12.85
N LEU A 59 16.24 2.71 13.93
CA LEU A 59 16.33 2.20 15.30
C LEU A 59 15.00 1.58 15.75
N GLY A 60 14.00 1.52 14.87
CA GLY A 60 12.66 1.01 15.16
C GLY A 60 11.81 1.98 15.98
N LYS A 61 12.22 3.24 16.14
CA LYS A 61 11.46 4.25 16.88
C LYS A 61 10.40 4.87 15.99
N ASN A 62 9.16 4.93 16.49
CA ASN A 62 8.06 5.60 15.81
C ASN A 62 8.38 7.10 15.60
N VAL A 63 8.24 7.56 14.36
CA VAL A 63 8.43 8.95 13.94
C VAL A 63 7.14 9.52 13.37
N GLN A 64 6.84 10.78 13.71
CA GLN A 64 5.64 11.50 13.26
C GLN A 64 5.96 12.99 13.15
N GLY A 65 5.26 13.70 12.25
CA GLY A 65 5.47 15.12 12.04
C GLY A 65 6.81 15.41 11.37
N VAL A 66 7.61 16.31 11.94
CA VAL A 66 8.85 16.80 11.31
C VAL A 66 10.07 16.06 11.87
N ILE A 67 10.87 15.45 10.99
CA ILE A 67 12.12 14.77 11.33
C ILE A 67 13.31 15.69 11.01
N ARG A 68 14.02 16.16 12.04
CA ARG A 68 15.14 17.13 11.93
C ARG A 68 16.55 16.52 12.02
N THR A 69 16.66 15.19 12.04
CA THR A 69 17.90 14.48 12.38
C THR A 69 18.85 14.28 11.20
N TYR A 70 18.48 14.73 10.00
CA TYR A 70 19.21 14.45 8.77
C TYR A 70 19.89 15.71 8.19
N ASN A 71 21.08 15.52 7.65
CA ASN A 71 21.82 16.54 6.90
C ASN A 71 21.67 16.30 5.39
N GLU A 72 21.89 17.35 4.59
CA GLU A 72 22.08 17.19 3.15
C GLU A 72 23.28 16.27 2.88
N GLY A 73 23.05 15.21 2.11
CA GLY A 73 24.00 14.14 1.80
C GLY A 73 23.81 12.85 2.60
N ASP A 74 23.00 12.88 3.68
CA ASP A 74 22.74 11.69 4.50
C ASP A 74 21.84 10.69 3.76
N SER A 75 21.90 9.42 4.15
CA SER A 75 20.97 8.39 3.72
C SER A 75 19.75 8.34 4.65
N LEU A 76 18.55 8.26 4.09
CA LEU A 76 17.31 8.05 4.84
C LEU A 76 16.96 6.56 4.86
N TYR A 77 16.55 6.06 6.02
CA TYR A 77 15.96 4.74 6.15
C TYR A 77 14.70 4.83 7.02
N LEU A 78 13.57 4.42 6.44
CA LEU A 78 12.27 4.41 7.11
C LEU A 78 11.60 3.05 6.94
N ILE A 79 10.98 2.57 8.00
CA ILE A 79 10.18 1.35 7.99
C ILE A 79 8.72 1.78 8.12
N CYS A 80 7.85 1.28 7.25
CA CYS A 80 6.41 1.42 7.38
C CYS A 80 5.79 0.07 7.69
N GLU A 81 4.90 0.03 8.67
CA GLU A 81 4.16 -1.17 9.04
C GLU A 81 2.66 -0.88 9.11
N SER A 82 1.84 -1.80 8.63
CA SER A 82 0.38 -1.74 8.80
C SER A 82 -0.14 -3.13 9.18
N GLN A 83 -1.08 -3.15 10.12
CA GLN A 83 -1.68 -4.38 10.62
C GLN A 83 -3.19 -4.44 10.34
N GLY A 84 -3.69 -5.61 9.97
CA GLY A 84 -5.10 -5.87 9.74
C GLY A 84 -5.47 -5.78 8.26
N GLY A 85 -6.71 -5.37 7.99
CA GLY A 85 -7.25 -5.34 6.64
C GLY A 85 -7.73 -6.71 6.14
N LYS A 86 -8.80 -6.68 5.36
CA LYS A 86 -9.26 -7.84 4.59
C LYS A 86 -9.68 -7.37 3.20
N PRO A 87 -9.01 -7.80 2.12
CA PRO A 87 -7.75 -8.58 2.08
C PRO A 87 -6.56 -7.89 2.80
N PRO A 88 -5.42 -8.57 2.98
CA PRO A 88 -4.19 -7.95 3.49
C PRO A 88 -3.78 -6.75 2.61
N PRO A 89 -3.34 -5.63 3.19
CA PRO A 89 -2.95 -4.45 2.43
C PRO A 89 -1.60 -4.60 1.75
N THR A 90 -1.41 -3.77 0.73
CA THR A 90 -0.13 -3.40 0.14
C THR A 90 0.39 -2.12 0.81
N LEU A 91 1.71 -1.94 0.88
CA LEU A 91 2.34 -0.72 1.36
C LEU A 91 3.18 -0.07 0.27
N THR A 92 3.00 1.24 0.11
CA THR A 92 3.73 2.05 -0.87
C THR A 92 4.25 3.34 -0.24
N TRP A 93 5.43 3.78 -0.67
CA TRP A 93 6.02 5.06 -0.28
C TRP A 93 5.87 6.10 -1.37
N TRP A 94 5.55 7.31 -0.94
CA TRP A 94 5.32 8.45 -1.80
C TRP A 94 6.13 9.65 -1.32
N ARG A 95 6.74 10.37 -2.26
CA ARG A 95 7.33 11.69 -2.03
C ARG A 95 6.40 12.72 -2.66
N GLY A 96 5.61 13.40 -1.84
CA GLY A 96 4.47 14.18 -2.34
C GLY A 96 3.56 13.32 -3.23
N PRO A 97 3.32 13.67 -4.51
CA PRO A 97 2.50 12.89 -5.43
C PRO A 97 3.25 11.75 -6.16
N ALA A 98 4.58 11.63 -6.00
CA ALA A 98 5.37 10.66 -6.74
C ALA A 98 5.53 9.36 -5.94
N LEU A 99 5.15 8.22 -6.55
CA LEU A 99 5.48 6.89 -6.02
C LEU A 99 6.99 6.69 -6.09
N ILE A 100 7.62 6.35 -4.95
CA ILE A 100 9.06 6.15 -4.85
C ILE A 100 9.45 4.71 -4.50
N ASP A 101 8.53 3.95 -3.92
CA ASP A 101 8.72 2.52 -3.68
C ASP A 101 7.37 1.81 -3.46
N ASP A 102 7.25 0.60 -4.02
CA ASP A 102 6.10 -0.30 -3.93
C ASP A 102 6.48 -1.72 -3.50
N THR A 103 7.72 -1.91 -3.03
CA THR A 103 8.20 -3.21 -2.54
C THR A 103 7.79 -3.42 -1.08
N PHE A 104 6.96 -4.44 -0.82
CA PHE A 104 6.50 -4.74 0.53
C PHE A 104 6.54 -6.25 0.80
N GLU A 105 6.60 -6.59 2.09
CA GLU A 105 6.61 -7.96 2.59
C GLU A 105 5.48 -8.20 3.59
N VAL A 106 5.04 -9.45 3.67
CA VAL A 106 4.09 -9.93 4.69
C VAL A 106 4.91 -10.55 5.81
N VAL A 107 5.00 -9.85 6.96
CA VAL A 107 5.91 -10.20 8.06
C VAL A 107 5.38 -11.36 8.91
N THR A 108 4.06 -11.48 9.04
CA THR A 108 3.40 -12.57 9.81
C THR A 108 2.25 -13.13 9.00
N SER A 109 1.92 -14.41 9.24
CA SER A 109 1.03 -15.27 8.46
C SER A 109 -0.44 -14.83 8.28
N SER A 110 -0.80 -13.54 8.34
CA SER A 110 -1.94 -13.03 7.54
C SER A 110 -2.15 -11.51 7.54
N THR A 111 -1.64 -10.73 8.50
CA THR A 111 -2.16 -9.36 8.70
C THR A 111 -1.15 -8.25 8.92
N LEU A 112 0.12 -8.56 9.19
CA LEU A 112 1.17 -7.53 9.31
C LEU A 112 1.96 -7.45 8.01
N VAL A 113 1.97 -6.26 7.41
CA VAL A 113 2.79 -5.96 6.24
C VAL A 113 3.80 -4.86 6.56
N ARG A 114 4.95 -4.93 5.89
CA ARG A 114 6.05 -3.99 6.06
C ARG A 114 6.60 -3.55 4.71
N ASN A 115 6.99 -2.29 4.62
CA ASN A 115 7.77 -1.76 3.51
C ASN A 115 8.95 -0.94 4.10
N GLU A 116 10.17 -1.23 3.66
CA GLU A 116 11.40 -0.56 4.09
C GLU A 116 11.93 0.36 2.97
N LEU A 117 11.86 1.67 3.18
CA LEU A 117 12.37 2.68 2.25
C LEU A 117 13.81 3.04 2.58
N GLN A 118 14.69 2.93 1.57
CA GLN A 118 16.04 3.48 1.62
C GLN A 118 16.25 4.53 0.53
N LEU A 119 16.62 5.75 0.93
CA LEU A 119 17.11 6.79 0.01
C LEU A 119 18.60 7.00 0.26
N GLU A 120 19.43 6.73 -0.76
CA GLU A 120 20.89 6.76 -0.62
C GLU A 120 21.44 8.15 -0.30
N THR A 121 20.82 9.21 -0.83
CA THR A 121 21.32 10.58 -0.67
C THR A 121 20.16 11.58 -0.61
N LEU A 122 20.02 12.24 0.53
CA LEU A 122 19.13 13.36 0.71
C LEU A 122 19.73 14.63 0.10
N THR A 123 18.95 15.31 -0.73
CA THR A 123 19.36 16.55 -1.39
C THR A 123 18.62 17.74 -0.79
N ARG A 124 19.10 18.95 -1.07
CA ARG A 124 18.38 20.19 -0.68
C ARG A 124 16.93 20.24 -1.19
N ARG A 125 16.58 19.50 -2.25
CA ARG A 125 15.20 19.42 -2.77
C ARG A 125 14.27 18.61 -1.88
N ASP A 126 14.82 17.79 -0.98
CA ASP A 126 14.08 16.96 -0.04
C ASP A 126 13.73 17.72 1.26
N LEU A 127 14.22 18.97 1.41
CA LEU A 127 13.85 19.85 2.51
C LEU A 127 12.34 20.16 2.50
N MET A 128 11.70 19.98 3.65
CA MET A 128 10.26 20.08 3.89
C MET A 128 9.41 19.18 2.99
N THR A 129 10.00 18.16 2.36
CA THR A 129 9.24 17.19 1.58
C THR A 129 8.51 16.22 2.50
N GLU A 130 7.29 15.88 2.11
CA GLU A 130 6.48 14.90 2.80
C GLU A 130 6.73 13.51 2.23
N ILE A 131 7.19 12.60 3.08
CA ILE A 131 7.33 11.17 2.81
C ILE A 131 6.12 10.48 3.41
N THR A 132 5.29 9.88 2.56
CA THR A 132 4.00 9.29 2.93
C THR A 132 4.02 7.79 2.67
N CYS A 133 3.72 7.00 3.70
CA CYS A 133 3.39 5.60 3.53
C CYS A 133 1.87 5.44 3.35
N GLN A 134 1.45 4.68 2.35
CA GLN A 134 0.04 4.40 2.07
C GLN A 134 -0.24 2.90 2.16
N ALA A 135 -1.26 2.54 2.95
CA ALA A 135 -1.82 1.20 3.00
C ALA A 135 -3.11 1.12 2.17
N SER A 136 -3.14 0.21 1.20
CA SER A 136 -4.30 -0.04 0.33
C SER A 136 -4.58 -1.53 0.20
N ASN A 137 -5.83 -1.95 0.33
CA ASN A 137 -6.21 -3.37 0.21
C ASN A 137 -7.38 -3.65 -0.73
N ASN A 138 -7.97 -2.62 -1.35
CA ASN A 138 -9.04 -2.75 -2.33
C ASN A 138 -9.19 -1.44 -3.14
N ASN A 139 -10.01 -1.47 -4.20
CA ASN A 139 -10.26 -0.31 -5.08
C ASN A 139 -11.51 0.51 -4.71
N VAL A 140 -12.13 0.21 -3.57
CA VAL A 140 -13.41 0.80 -3.14
C VAL A 140 -13.22 1.82 -2.01
N SER A 141 -12.38 1.50 -1.02
CA SER A 141 -12.03 2.39 0.08
C SER A 141 -10.76 3.18 -0.22
N ALA A 142 -10.72 4.45 0.18
CA ALA A 142 -9.50 5.24 0.12
C ALA A 142 -8.37 4.59 0.94
N PRO A 143 -7.10 4.66 0.48
CA PRO A 143 -5.97 4.16 1.23
C PRO A 143 -5.77 4.95 2.52
N ILE A 144 -5.30 4.27 3.57
CA ILE A 144 -4.96 4.90 4.85
C ILE A 144 -3.50 5.30 4.82
N LYS A 145 -3.21 6.53 5.24
CA LYS A 145 -1.88 7.15 5.07
C LYS A 145 -1.31 7.60 6.40
N SER A 146 0.02 7.54 6.49
CA SER A 146 0.81 8.22 7.51
C SER A 146 1.98 8.92 6.83
N SER A 147 2.33 10.09 7.34
CA SER A 147 3.29 10.98 6.69
C SER A 147 4.25 11.60 7.70
N VAL A 148 5.47 11.84 7.23
CA VAL A 148 6.53 12.57 7.93
C VAL A 148 7.13 13.62 7.00
N SER A 149 7.49 14.78 7.55
CA SER A 149 8.16 15.85 6.81
C SER A 149 9.64 15.86 7.15
N LEU A 150 10.51 15.93 6.14
CA LEU A 150 11.95 16.00 6.34
C LEU A 150 12.39 17.44 6.54
N ASP A 151 13.07 17.75 7.63
CA ASP A 151 13.72 19.04 7.83
C ASP A 151 15.23 18.84 7.86
N LEU A 152 15.88 19.24 6.77
CA LEU A 152 17.28 18.93 6.52
C LEU A 152 18.18 20.08 6.93
N ASN A 153 19.28 19.73 7.60
CA ASN A 153 20.39 20.66 7.77
C ASN A 153 21.18 20.77 6.44
N CYS A 154 20.87 21.79 5.63
CA CYS A 154 21.54 22.03 4.35
C CYS A 154 22.83 22.84 4.51
N LYS A 155 23.90 22.42 3.82
CA LYS A 155 25.14 23.21 3.79
C LYS A 155 24.92 24.49 2.96
N LEU A 156 25.54 25.59 3.37
CA LEU A 156 25.60 26.82 2.57
C LEU A 156 26.52 26.59 1.37
N LYS A 157 26.01 26.77 0.16
CA LYS A 157 26.84 26.80 -1.06
C LYS A 157 27.09 28.25 -1.45
N PHE A 158 28.33 28.71 -1.31
CA PHE A 158 28.76 30.01 -1.86
C PHE A 158 29.25 29.78 -3.29
N SER A 159 28.50 30.30 -4.26
CA SER A 159 28.95 30.37 -5.66
C SER A 159 29.63 31.71 -5.86
N PHE A 160 30.95 31.70 -6.01
CA PHE A 160 31.69 32.86 -6.53
C PHE A 160 31.60 32.82 -8.06
N HIS A 161 31.04 33.87 -8.66
CA HIS A 161 31.07 34.08 -10.12
C HIS A 161 32.23 35.01 -10.46
#